data_AF-A0A5E4KY77-F1
#
_entry.id   AF-A0A5E4KY77-F1
#
_cell.length_a   1.000
_cell.length_b   1.000
_cell.length_c   1.000
_cell.angle_alpha   90.00
_cell.angle_beta   90.00
_cell.angle_gamma   90.00
#
_symmetry.space_group_name_H-M   'P 1'
#
loop_
_entity.id
_entity.type
_entity.pdbx_description
1 polymer ?
#
loop_
_entity_poly.entity_id
_entity_poly.type
_entity_poly.pdbx_seq_one_letter_code
_entity_poly.pdbx_strand_id
1 'polypeptide(L)'
;MEIISFLVFFIYALIILLILVYVSPLLSAAVLIIVPVIIILLLPTQAQDFLSIEQFSFAVPVNNIHILLMIWSAFIGIIAYAEVVSWYLLREAKPKPQAKPAPEPGKPGEAPREGKKLKESLLKFLTVMKGKKE
;
A
#
# COMPACT_ATOMS: atom_id res chain seq x y z
N MET A 1 17.31 -20.54 -22.54
CA MET A 1 16.06 -19.84 -22.15
C MET A 1 15.95 -19.60 -20.64
N GLU A 2 16.71 -20.33 -19.83
CA GLU A 2 16.75 -20.20 -18.35
C GLU A 2 17.16 -18.80 -17.89
N ILE A 3 18.26 -18.25 -18.42
CA ILE A 3 18.79 -16.93 -18.05
C ILE A 3 17.74 -15.81 -18.26
N ILE A 4 16.94 -15.90 -19.32
CA ILE A 4 15.89 -14.91 -19.62
C ILE A 4 14.77 -15.00 -18.57
N SER A 5 14.40 -16.20 -18.16
CA SER A 5 13.38 -16.40 -17.11
C SER A 5 13.84 -15.81 -15.78
N PHE A 6 15.09 -16.09 -15.38
CA PHE A 6 15.69 -15.47 -14.19
C PHE A 6 15.74 -13.95 -14.29
N LEU A 7 16.12 -13.41 -15.45
CA LEU A 7 16.18 -11.97 -15.66
C LEU A 7 14.79 -11.32 -15.52
N VAL A 8 13.74 -11.94 -16.07
CA VAL A 8 12.35 -11.46 -15.94
C VAL A 8 11.92 -11.47 -14.48
N PHE A 9 12.13 -12.57 -13.75
CA PHE A 9 11.79 -12.64 -12.33
C PHE A 9 12.61 -11.67 -11.47
N PHE A 10 13.88 -11.46 -11.81
CA PHE A 10 14.75 -10.52 -11.12
C PHE A 10 14.28 -9.08 -11.31
N ILE A 11 13.98 -8.67 -12.55
CA ILE A 11 13.41 -7.34 -12.84
C ILE A 11 12.07 -7.18 -12.12
N TYR A 12 11.22 -8.20 -12.15
CA TYR A 12 9.94 -8.21 -11.46
C TYR A 12 10.11 -8.00 -9.95
N ALA A 13 11.00 -8.76 -9.31
CA ALA A 13 11.32 -8.60 -7.89
C ALA A 13 11.89 -7.21 -7.56
N LEU A 14 12.77 -6.66 -8.42
CA LEU A 14 13.29 -5.30 -8.25
C LEU A 14 12.19 -4.25 -8.31
N ILE A 15 11.25 -4.36 -9.24
CA ILE A 15 10.11 -3.43 -9.33
C ILE A 15 9.28 -3.48 -8.05
N ILE A 16 8.94 -4.68 -7.56
CA ILE A 16 8.19 -4.84 -6.30
C ILE A 16 8.94 -4.23 -5.13
N LEU A 17 10.24 -4.47 -5.04
CA LEU A 17 11.10 -3.93 -4.00
C LEU A 17 11.17 -2.40 -4.04
N LEU A 18 11.32 -1.81 -5.24
CA LEU A 18 11.32 -0.36 -5.41
C LEU A 18 9.99 0.26 -4.96
N ILE A 19 8.87 -0.35 -5.34
CA ILE A 19 7.53 0.12 -4.92
C ILE A 19 7.36 -0.01 -3.41
N LEU A 20 7.83 -1.11 -2.82
CA LEU A 20 7.79 -1.35 -1.38
C LEU A 20 8.55 -0.27 -0.60
N VAL A 21 9.76 0.07 -1.06
CA VAL A 21 10.66 1.01 -0.37
C VAL A 21 10.23 2.46 -0.57
N TYR A 22 9.87 2.85 -1.79
CA TYR A 22 9.67 4.27 -2.14
C TYR A 22 8.21 4.73 -2.16
N VAL A 23 7.25 3.81 -2.25
CA VAL A 23 5.84 4.18 -2.45
C VAL A 23 4.95 3.74 -1.28
N SER A 24 4.65 2.45 -1.16
CA SER A 24 3.93 1.91 -0.01
C SER A 24 3.95 0.37 0.03
N PRO A 25 3.89 -0.24 1.22
CA PRO A 25 3.74 -1.69 1.36
C PRO A 25 2.46 -2.23 0.69
N LEU A 26 1.33 -1.53 0.87
CA LEU A 26 0.05 -1.93 0.29
C LEU A 26 0.07 -1.97 -1.24
N LEU A 27 0.64 -0.94 -1.89
CA LEU A 27 0.74 -0.91 -3.35
C LEU A 27 1.67 -2.02 -3.87
N SER A 28 2.76 -2.30 -3.15
CA SER A 28 3.67 -3.38 -3.49
C SER A 28 2.95 -4.74 -3.47
N ALA A 29 2.13 -5.02 -2.44
CA ALA A 29 1.30 -6.23 -2.41
C ALA A 29 0.30 -6.30 -3.56
N ALA A 30 -0.35 -5.18 -3.91
CA ALA A 30 -1.26 -5.14 -5.04
C ALA A 30 -0.54 -5.50 -6.34
N VAL A 31 0.62 -4.88 -6.62
CA VAL A 31 1.42 -5.14 -7.82
C VAL A 31 1.94 -6.59 -7.86
N LEU A 32 2.36 -7.13 -6.72
CA LEU A 32 2.85 -8.51 -6.56
C LEU A 32 1.82 -9.56 -7.03
N ILE A 33 0.53 -9.29 -6.85
CA ILE A 33 -0.54 -10.24 -7.22
C ILE A 33 -1.13 -9.88 -8.58
N ILE A 34 -1.45 -8.60 -8.79
CA ILE A 34 -2.21 -8.14 -9.95
C ILE A 34 -1.40 -8.34 -11.24
N VAL A 35 -0.09 -8.05 -11.24
CA VAL A 35 0.71 -8.13 -12.48
C VAL A 35 0.74 -9.55 -13.05
N PRO A 36 1.11 -10.61 -12.29
CA PRO A 36 1.09 -11.97 -12.82
C PRO A 36 -0.32 -12.43 -13.21
N VAL A 37 -1.35 -12.05 -12.43
CA VAL A 37 -2.74 -12.42 -12.74
C VAL A 37 -3.20 -11.78 -14.05
N ILE A 38 -2.90 -10.50 -14.29
CA ILE A 38 -3.21 -9.82 -15.54
C ILE A 38 -2.52 -10.52 -16.72
N ILE A 39 -1.24 -10.89 -16.57
CA ILE A 39 -0.50 -11.59 -17.64
C ILE A 39 -1.19 -12.92 -17.98
N ILE A 40 -1.60 -13.70 -16.97
CA ILE A 40 -2.30 -14.97 -17.16
C ILE A 40 -3.64 -14.76 -17.87
N LEU A 41 -4.38 -13.69 -17.54
CA LEU A 41 -5.68 -13.40 -18.14
C LEU A 41 -5.56 -12.90 -19.59
N LEU A 42 -4.56 -12.06 -19.89
CA LEU A 42 -4.39 -11.47 -21.22
C LEU A 42 -3.68 -12.41 -22.20
N LEU A 43 -2.75 -13.23 -21.72
CA LEU A 43 -1.87 -14.08 -22.52
C LEU A 43 -1.82 -15.50 -21.94
N PRO A 44 -2.95 -16.23 -21.91
CA PRO A 44 -3.05 -17.49 -21.17
C PRO A 44 -2.10 -18.58 -21.71
N THR A 45 -1.99 -18.71 -23.03
CA THR A 45 -1.11 -19.73 -23.66
C THR A 45 0.35 -19.43 -23.38
N GLN A 46 0.78 -18.18 -23.60
CA GLN A 46 2.17 -17.77 -23.36
C GLN A 46 2.52 -17.84 -21.88
N ALA A 47 1.58 -17.50 -20.99
CA ALA A 47 1.78 -17.59 -19.54
C ALA A 47 1.93 -19.06 -19.11
N GLN A 48 1.09 -19.96 -19.60
CA GLN A 48 1.19 -21.38 -19.31
C GLN A 48 2.51 -21.96 -19.79
N ASP A 49 2.89 -21.68 -21.03
CA ASP A 49 4.16 -22.10 -21.60
C ASP A 49 5.32 -21.59 -20.74
N PHE A 50 5.35 -20.29 -20.42
CA PHE A 50 6.39 -19.69 -19.61
C PHE A 50 6.47 -20.26 -18.19
N LEU A 51 5.34 -20.43 -17.50
CA LEU A 51 5.29 -20.93 -16.12
C LEU A 51 5.66 -22.42 -16.01
N SER A 52 5.47 -23.18 -17.10
CA SER A 52 5.82 -24.59 -17.19
C SER A 52 7.29 -24.86 -17.53
N ILE A 53 8.07 -23.83 -17.93
CA ILE A 53 9.50 -24.01 -18.22
C ILE A 53 10.23 -24.51 -16.98
N GLU A 54 10.90 -25.65 -17.11
CA GLU A 54 11.77 -26.24 -16.11
C GLU A 54 13.09 -25.45 -16.00
N GLN A 55 13.53 -25.16 -14.77
CA GLN A 55 14.78 -24.44 -14.50
C GLN A 55 15.84 -25.36 -13.89
N PHE A 56 15.43 -26.21 -12.95
CA PHE A 56 16.30 -27.19 -12.33
C PHE A 56 15.54 -28.49 -12.09
N SER A 57 16.23 -29.63 -12.19
CA SER A 57 15.68 -30.93 -11.82
C SER A 57 16.75 -31.76 -11.14
N PHE A 58 16.68 -31.80 -9.82
CA PHE A 58 17.55 -32.62 -8.98
C PHE A 58 16.83 -33.89 -8.48
N ALA A 59 15.56 -33.76 -8.08
CA ALA A 59 14.71 -34.86 -7.64
C ALA A 59 13.22 -34.60 -7.94
N VAL A 60 12.82 -33.32 -7.89
CA VAL A 60 11.53 -32.81 -8.36
C VAL A 60 11.82 -31.69 -9.37
N PRO A 61 11.15 -31.65 -10.53
CA PRO A 61 11.34 -30.56 -11.48
C PRO A 61 10.86 -29.24 -10.87
N VAL A 62 11.74 -28.23 -10.88
CA VAL A 62 11.47 -26.87 -10.42
C VAL A 62 11.23 -26.01 -11.65
N ASN A 63 9.95 -25.77 -11.92
CA ASN A 63 9.50 -24.92 -13.01
C ASN A 63 9.35 -23.45 -12.56
N ASN A 64 9.21 -22.54 -13.52
CA ASN A 64 9.04 -21.11 -13.28
C ASN A 64 7.90 -20.76 -12.32
N ILE A 65 6.82 -21.55 -12.27
CA ILE A 65 5.75 -21.37 -11.29
C ILE A 65 6.25 -21.48 -9.84
N HIS A 66 7.19 -22.37 -9.55
CA HIS A 66 7.76 -22.51 -8.20
C HIS A 66 8.60 -21.30 -7.82
N ILE A 67 9.32 -20.71 -8.78
CA ILE A 67 10.09 -19.48 -8.58
C ILE A 67 9.14 -18.31 -8.30
N LEU A 68 8.06 -18.18 -9.09
CA LEU A 68 7.03 -17.16 -8.85
C LEU A 68 6.43 -17.29 -7.44
N LEU A 69 6.08 -18.51 -7.02
CA LEU A 69 5.54 -18.78 -5.69
C LEU A 69 6.55 -18.49 -4.57
N MET A 70 7.83 -18.78 -4.79
CA MET A 70 8.90 -18.45 -3.85
C MET A 70 9.02 -16.93 -3.67
N ILE A 71 9.02 -16.17 -4.78
CA ILE A 71 9.05 -14.70 -4.77
C ILE A 71 7.82 -14.16 -4.02
N TRP A 72 6.63 -14.66 -4.34
CA TRP A 72 5.40 -14.29 -3.65
C TRP A 72 5.49 -14.53 -2.15
N SER A 73 5.89 -15.72 -1.73
CA SER A 73 6.05 -16.06 -0.31
C SER A 73 7.02 -15.13 0.40
N ALA A 74 8.18 -14.85 -0.21
CA ALA A 74 9.19 -13.97 0.38
C ALA A 74 8.66 -12.53 0.54
N PHE A 75 8.09 -11.95 -0.52
CA PHE A 75 7.60 -10.57 -0.49
C PHE A 75 6.37 -10.40 0.39
N ILE A 76 5.44 -11.36 0.44
CA ILE A 76 4.28 -11.29 1.35
C ILE A 76 4.77 -11.15 2.80
N GLY A 77 5.77 -11.94 3.22
CA GLY A 77 6.34 -11.83 4.55
C GLY A 77 6.96 -10.46 4.84
N ILE A 78 7.76 -9.94 3.91
CA ILE A 78 8.42 -8.64 4.05
C ILE A 78 7.39 -7.50 4.08
N ILE A 79 6.40 -7.53 3.19
CA ILE A 79 5.34 -6.53 3.10
C ILE A 79 4.49 -6.54 4.37
N ALA A 80 4.09 -7.72 4.84
CA ALA A 80 3.33 -7.84 6.09
C ALA A 80 4.13 -7.30 7.28
N TYR A 81 5.43 -7.62 7.35
CA TYR A 81 6.32 -7.07 8.37
C TYR A 81 6.39 -5.54 8.29
N ALA A 82 6.61 -4.99 7.11
CA ALA A 82 6.67 -3.54 6.90
C ALA A 82 5.37 -2.86 7.35
N GLU A 83 4.22 -3.41 6.98
CA GLU A 83 2.90 -2.87 7.37
C GLU A 83 2.70 -2.91 8.90
N VAL A 84 3.05 -4.01 9.56
CA VAL A 84 2.94 -4.15 11.02
C VAL A 84 3.86 -3.15 11.73
N VAL A 85 5.10 -3.00 11.26
CA VAL A 85 6.06 -2.03 11.83
C VAL A 85 5.57 -0.60 11.62
N SER A 86 5.09 -0.26 10.42
CA SER A 86 4.52 1.06 10.14
C SER A 86 3.34 1.35 11.08
N TRP A 87 2.42 0.39 11.24
CA TRP A 87 1.28 0.54 12.16
C TRP A 87 1.72 0.72 13.61
N TYR A 88 2.71 -0.07 14.06
CA TYR A 88 3.25 0.02 15.40
C TYR A 88 3.85 1.41 15.68
N LEU A 89 4.70 1.91 14.78
CA LEU A 89 5.35 3.22 14.93
C LEU A 89 4.35 4.39 14.90
N LEU A 90 3.33 4.32 14.05
CA LEU A 90 2.27 5.34 13.98
C LEU A 90 1.40 5.38 15.25
N ARG A 91 1.31 4.27 15.99
CA ARG A 91 0.49 4.17 17.20
C ARG A 91 1.05 4.97 18.38
N GLU A 92 2.37 5.07 18.50
CA GLU A 92 3.04 5.87 19.55
C GLU A 92 3.08 7.37 19.21
N ALA A 93 2.96 7.72 17.91
CA ALA A 93 3.05 9.09 17.44
C ALA A 93 1.79 9.94 17.66
N LYS A 94 0.69 9.39 18.21
CA LYS A 94 -0.45 10.22 18.62
C LYS A 94 -0.06 11.02 19.85
N PRO A 95 0.10 12.36 19.76
CA PRO A 95 0.23 13.16 20.97
C PRO A 95 -1.06 12.95 21.75
N LYS A 96 -0.97 12.55 23.03
CA LYS A 96 -2.08 12.73 23.97
C LYS A 96 -2.60 14.15 23.72
N PRO A 97 -3.90 14.35 23.45
CA PRO A 97 -4.48 15.69 23.47
C PRO A 97 -4.03 16.29 24.79
N GLN A 98 -3.15 17.30 24.73
CA GLN A 98 -2.72 18.00 25.91
C GLN A 98 -4.00 18.41 26.62
N ALA A 99 -4.20 17.90 27.83
CA ALA A 99 -5.27 18.35 28.68
C ALA A 99 -5.17 19.88 28.70
N LYS A 100 -6.20 20.54 28.14
CA LYS A 100 -6.30 22.00 28.16
C LYS A 100 -5.92 22.45 29.57
N PRO A 101 -5.03 23.46 29.74
CA PRO A 101 -4.77 24.03 31.05
C PRO A 101 -6.11 24.37 31.68
N ALA A 102 -6.30 23.95 32.93
CA ALA A 102 -7.52 24.23 33.69
C ALA A 102 -7.86 25.73 33.56
N PRO A 103 -9.12 26.08 33.27
CA PRO A 103 -9.50 27.49 33.16
C PRO A 103 -9.24 28.19 34.50
N GLU A 104 -8.49 29.29 34.44
CA GLU A 104 -8.29 30.19 35.57
C GLU A 104 -9.65 30.58 36.20
N PRO A 105 -9.76 30.61 37.53
CA PRO A 105 -11.00 30.92 38.21
C PRO A 105 -11.31 32.42 38.04
N GLY A 106 -12.21 32.78 37.13
CA GLY A 106 -12.70 34.15 37.09
C GLY A 106 -13.34 34.70 35.81
N LYS A 107 -13.51 33.92 34.73
CA LYS A 107 -14.22 34.40 33.52
C LYS A 107 -15.53 33.63 33.29
N PRO A 108 -16.67 34.32 33.09
CA PRO A 108 -17.94 33.67 32.76
C PRO A 108 -17.76 32.84 31.49
N GLY A 109 -18.08 31.55 31.57
CA GLY A 109 -17.81 30.58 30.53
C GLY A 109 -18.53 30.88 29.22
N GLU A 110 -17.76 31.04 28.14
CA GLU A 110 -18.24 30.78 26.78
C GLU A 110 -17.99 29.30 26.46
N ALA A 111 -19.09 28.57 26.24
CA ALA A 111 -19.08 27.17 25.82
C ALA A 111 -18.32 26.96 24.48
N PRO A 112 -17.78 25.76 24.20
CA PRO A 112 -16.95 25.52 23.02
C PRO A 112 -17.74 25.70 21.72
N ARG A 113 -17.35 26.71 20.93
CA ARG A 113 -17.93 27.06 19.63
C ARG A 113 -17.56 26.08 18.50
N GLU A 114 -17.60 24.77 18.72
CA GLU A 114 -17.38 23.78 17.64
C GLU A 114 -18.49 23.84 16.58
N GLY A 115 -19.74 24.07 16.99
CA GLY A 115 -20.87 24.20 16.07
C GLY A 115 -20.83 25.42 15.14
N LYS A 116 -20.07 26.48 15.47
CA LYS A 116 -19.94 27.67 14.62
C LYS A 116 -18.98 27.45 13.45
N LYS A 117 -17.87 26.74 13.68
CA LYS A 117 -16.84 26.48 12.66
C LYS A 117 -17.36 25.60 11.52
N LEU A 118 -18.17 24.59 11.86
CA LEU A 118 -18.79 23.71 10.86
C LEU A 118 -19.82 24.47 9.99
N LYS A 119 -20.64 25.32 10.63
CA LYS A 119 -21.61 26.15 9.92
C LYS A 119 -20.94 27.16 8.99
N GLU A 120 -19.83 27.78 9.40
CA GLU A 120 -19.06 28.69 8.54
C GLU A 120 -18.42 27.95 7.34
N SER A 121 -17.91 26.73 7.53
CA SER A 121 -17.34 25.94 6.44
C SER A 121 -18.40 25.52 5.42
N LEU A 122 -19.58 25.07 5.90
CA LEU A 122 -20.71 24.72 5.05
C LEU A 122 -21.27 25.93 4.29
N LEU A 123 -21.33 27.09 4.95
CA LEU A 123 -21.72 28.35 4.31
C LEU A 123 -20.74 28.72 3.19
N LYS A 124 -19.43 28.68 3.45
CA LYS A 124 -18.41 28.94 2.41
C LYS A 124 -18.54 27.99 1.22
N PHE A 125 -18.77 26.70 1.45
CA PHE A 125 -18.98 25.73 0.37
C PHE A 125 -20.25 26.03 -0.45
N LEU A 126 -21.34 26.40 0.20
CA LEU A 126 -22.59 26.79 -0.48
C LEU A 126 -22.43 28.06 -1.33
N THR A 127 -21.65 29.04 -0.87
CA THR A 127 -21.40 30.27 -1.63
C THR A 127 -20.53 30.01 -2.86
N VAL A 128 -19.51 29.15 -2.74
CA VAL A 128 -18.65 28.74 -3.87
C VAL A 128 -19.45 27.95 -4.92
N MET A 129 -20.32 27.03 -4.50
CA MET A 129 -21.17 26.27 -5.44
C MET A 129 -22.24 27.12 -6.13
N LYS A 130 -22.71 28.21 -5.50
CA LYS A 130 -23.65 29.14 -6.13
C LYS A 130 -22.99 30.09 -7.14
N GLY A 131 -21.71 29.91 -7.45
CA GLY A 131 -21.06 30.57 -8.58
C GLY A 131 -20.91 32.09 -8.43
N LYS A 132 -20.98 32.62 -7.21
CA LYS A 132 -20.65 34.02 -6.95
C LYS A 132 -19.14 34.11 -6.73
N LYS A 133 -18.41 34.44 -7.79
CA LYS A 133 -17.02 34.90 -7.71
C LYS A 133 -17.02 36.22 -6.92
N GLU A 134 -16.16 36.33 -5.91
CA GLU A 134 -15.73 37.64 -5.39
C GLU A 134 -15.15 38.50 -6.52
#